data_AF-A0A3D6B9U5-F1
#
_entry.id   AF-A0A3D6B9U5-F1
#
_cell.length_a   1.000
_cell.length_b   1.000
_cell.length_c   1.000
_cell.angle_alpha   90.00
_cell.angle_beta   90.00
_cell.angle_gamma   90.00
#
_symmetry.space_group_name_H-M   'P 1'
#
loop_
_entity.id
_entity.type
_entity.pdbx_description
1 polymer ?
#
loop_
_entity_poly.entity_id
_entity_poly.type
_entity_poly.pdbx_seq_one_letter_code
_entity_poly.pdbx_strand_id
1 'polypeptide(L)'
;MIINNKYLLILFFILQLIIYPQTDWVRWEKSDPTYQLKNSFIEREYDLSIESVSDIIVKPIINAYWFFVSDVDGANCPFQPSCSGFLVQSIRETNPVQGILMFFDRFTRDTNIFGRQDHYPKFDSRHYYDPISLYTLSETKIKFIPANRIVNKE
;
A
#
# COMPACT_ATOMS: atom_id res chain seq x y z
N MET A 1 -55.34 46.96 -25.30
CA MET A 1 -54.47 46.41 -26.37
C MET A 1 -54.63 44.89 -26.34
N ILE A 2 -55.41 44.32 -27.27
CA ILE A 2 -55.70 42.89 -27.29
C ILE A 2 -54.50 42.20 -27.94
N ILE A 3 -53.63 41.62 -27.11
CA ILE A 3 -52.48 40.83 -27.60
C ILE A 3 -53.05 39.58 -28.28
N ASN A 4 -52.70 39.39 -29.56
CA ASN A 4 -53.18 38.26 -30.35
C ASN A 4 -52.64 36.94 -29.75
N ASN A 5 -53.53 35.96 -29.56
CA ASN A 5 -53.25 34.68 -28.88
C ASN A 5 -52.04 33.94 -29.47
N LYS A 6 -51.72 34.15 -30.76
CA LYS A 6 -50.52 33.57 -31.41
C LYS A 6 -49.20 34.08 -30.81
N TYR A 7 -49.11 35.34 -30.44
CA TYR A 7 -47.90 35.91 -29.82
C TYR A 7 -47.77 35.51 -28.35
N LEU A 8 -48.89 35.23 -27.68
CA LEU A 8 -48.92 34.76 -26.30
C LEU A 8 -48.32 33.35 -26.18
N LEU A 9 -48.58 32.47 -27.16
CA LEU A 9 -47.95 31.16 -27.26
C LEU A 9 -46.43 31.25 -27.51
N ILE A 10 -45.99 32.18 -28.37
CA ILE A 10 -44.56 32.38 -28.64
C ILE A 10 -43.85 32.90 -27.38
N LEU A 11 -44.45 33.85 -26.67
CA LEU A 11 -43.91 34.37 -25.41
C LEU A 11 -43.79 33.26 -24.36
N PHE A 12 -44.81 32.42 -24.25
CA PHE A 12 -44.79 31.26 -23.35
C PHE A 12 -43.65 30.30 -23.71
N PHE A 13 -43.42 30.05 -24.99
CA PHE A 13 -42.33 29.18 -25.46
C PHE A 13 -40.94 29.77 -25.16
N ILE A 14 -40.75 31.07 -25.33
CA ILE A 14 -39.50 31.77 -24.99
C ILE A 14 -39.25 31.74 -23.49
N LEU A 15 -40.28 31.85 -22.66
CA LEU A 15 -40.16 31.81 -21.20
C LEU A 15 -39.64 30.45 -20.71
N GLN A 16 -39.99 29.34 -21.37
CA GLN A 16 -39.50 27.99 -21.03
C GLN A 16 -37.98 27.85 -21.23
N LEU A 17 -37.40 28.59 -22.19
CA LEU A 17 -35.96 28.52 -22.49
C LEU A 17 -35.08 29.18 -21.41
N ILE A 18 -35.67 30.03 -20.55
CA ILE A 18 -34.95 30.78 -19.51
C ILE A 18 -34.89 29.99 -18.18
N ILE A 19 -35.56 28.83 -18.08
CA ILE A 19 -35.68 28.07 -16.82
C ILE A 19 -34.46 27.17 -16.53
N TYR A 20 -33.54 26.96 -17.47
CA TYR A 20 -32.35 26.09 -17.30
C TYR A 20 -30.97 26.78 -17.41
N PRO A 21 -30.71 27.97 -16.85
CA PRO A 21 -29.45 28.67 -17.07
C PRO A 21 -28.27 28.11 -16.25
N GLN A 22 -28.49 27.13 -15.35
CA GLN A 22 -27.43 26.62 -14.47
C GLN A 22 -27.47 25.09 -14.37
N THR A 23 -26.86 24.41 -15.34
CA THR A 23 -26.53 22.97 -15.26
C THR A 23 -25.12 22.72 -14.68
N ASP A 24 -24.42 23.78 -14.26
CA ASP A 24 -23.02 23.75 -13.82
C ASP A 24 -22.82 23.16 -12.40
N TRP A 25 -23.91 22.79 -11.71
CA TRP A 25 -23.86 22.14 -10.39
C TRP A 25 -23.02 20.86 -10.39
N VAL A 26 -23.05 20.11 -11.50
CA VAL A 26 -22.26 18.88 -11.67
C VAL A 26 -20.75 19.18 -11.77
N ARG A 27 -20.36 20.38 -12.25
CA ARG A 27 -18.95 20.79 -12.37
C ARG A 27 -18.40 21.39 -11.09
N TRP A 28 -19.24 22.07 -10.32
CA TRP A 28 -18.87 22.76 -9.07
C TRP A 28 -19.29 21.99 -7.82
N GLU A 29 -19.68 20.72 -7.96
CA GLU A 29 -19.92 19.84 -6.82
C GLU A 29 -18.63 19.71 -5.99
N LYS A 30 -18.79 19.58 -4.68
CA LYS A 30 -17.65 19.38 -3.76
C LYS A 30 -16.91 18.12 -4.19
N SER A 31 -15.78 18.31 -4.86
CA SER A 31 -14.83 17.23 -5.09
C SER A 31 -14.03 17.05 -3.80
N ASP A 32 -13.96 15.82 -3.30
CA ASP A 32 -13.03 15.40 -2.26
C ASP A 32 -11.85 14.67 -2.92
N PRO A 33 -10.97 15.37 -3.68
CA PRO A 33 -9.86 14.71 -4.34
C PRO A 33 -8.88 14.22 -3.28
N THR A 34 -8.45 12.98 -3.43
CA THR A 34 -7.41 12.41 -2.58
C THR A 34 -6.07 13.00 -3.01
N TYR A 35 -5.54 13.94 -2.22
CA TYR A 35 -4.23 14.56 -2.45
C TYR A 35 -3.06 13.69 -1.96
N GLN A 36 -3.36 12.51 -1.39
CA GLN A 36 -2.32 11.55 -1.05
C GLN A 36 -1.69 11.08 -2.35
N LEU A 37 -0.36 11.17 -2.45
CA LEU A 37 0.36 10.45 -3.50
C LEU A 37 -0.08 8.99 -3.42
N LYS A 38 -0.61 8.46 -4.51
CA LYS A 38 -0.86 7.03 -4.65
C LYS A 38 0.50 6.32 -4.63
N ASN A 39 1.02 6.09 -3.44
CA ASN A 39 2.19 5.27 -3.24
C ASN A 39 1.72 3.84 -3.46
N SER A 40 2.07 3.26 -4.61
CA SER A 40 1.90 1.82 -4.88
C SER A 40 2.56 0.95 -3.80
N PHE A 41 3.45 1.53 -2.99
CA PHE A 41 4.08 0.89 -1.83
C PHE A 41 3.25 0.96 -0.53
N ILE A 42 2.20 1.80 -0.47
CA ILE A 42 1.32 1.99 0.70
C ILE A 42 -0.01 1.22 0.55
N GLU A 43 -0.48 0.94 -0.67
CA GLU A 43 -1.59 0.00 -0.90
C GLU A 43 -1.13 -1.43 -0.57
N ARG A 44 -1.16 -1.76 0.72
CA ARG A 44 -0.81 -3.09 1.19
C ARG A 44 -2.04 -3.97 1.09
N GLU A 45 -2.07 -4.82 0.06
CA GLU A 45 -3.02 -5.92 -0.10
C GLU A 45 -2.77 -6.98 0.98
N TYR A 46 -3.24 -6.73 2.20
CA TYR A 46 -3.49 -7.83 3.12
C TYR A 46 -4.96 -8.20 2.97
N ASP A 47 -5.21 -9.33 2.32
CA ASP A 47 -6.52 -9.93 2.41
C ASP A 47 -6.69 -10.47 3.84
N LEU A 48 -7.64 -9.88 4.58
CA LEU A 48 -8.01 -10.33 5.92
C LEU A 48 -8.94 -11.55 5.87
N SER A 49 -9.32 -12.03 4.69
CA SER A 49 -10.08 -13.27 4.48
C SER A 49 -9.42 -14.48 5.15
N ILE A 50 -10.15 -15.19 6.01
CA ILE A 50 -9.60 -16.37 6.69
C ILE A 50 -9.64 -17.53 5.69
N GLU A 51 -8.49 -17.87 5.10
CA GLU A 51 -8.37 -19.00 4.18
C GLU A 51 -7.88 -20.27 4.90
N SER A 52 -7.17 -20.11 6.03
CA SER A 52 -6.56 -21.20 6.78
C SER A 52 -6.71 -21.03 8.30
N VAL A 53 -6.57 -22.12 9.06
CA VAL A 53 -6.58 -22.08 10.53
C VAL A 53 -5.40 -21.27 11.08
N SER A 54 -4.27 -21.26 10.38
CA SER A 54 -3.12 -20.41 10.72
C SER A 54 -3.46 -18.92 10.69
N ASP A 55 -4.36 -18.49 9.81
CA ASP A 55 -4.73 -17.07 9.69
C ASP A 55 -5.41 -16.53 10.96
N ILE A 56 -6.11 -17.40 11.69
CA ILE A 56 -6.79 -17.04 12.95
C ILE A 56 -5.78 -16.59 14.01
N ILE A 57 -4.57 -17.15 14.00
CA ILE A 57 -3.52 -16.83 14.97
C ILE A 57 -2.62 -15.72 14.45
N VAL A 58 -2.30 -15.78 13.15
CA VAL A 58 -1.26 -14.97 12.54
C VAL A 58 -1.73 -13.55 12.24
N LYS A 59 -2.97 -13.39 11.76
CA LYS A 59 -3.52 -12.07 11.40
C LYS A 59 -3.68 -11.14 12.60
N PRO A 60 -4.15 -11.59 13.78
CA PRO A 60 -4.17 -10.75 14.98
C PRO A 60 -2.78 -10.26 15.38
N ILE A 61 -1.73 -11.09 15.26
CA ILE A 61 -0.34 -10.70 15.58
C ILE A 61 0.16 -9.67 14.58
N ILE A 62 -0.07 -9.89 13.28
CA ILE A 62 0.28 -8.93 12.23
C ILE A 62 -0.46 -7.60 12.45
N ASN A 63 -1.75 -7.66 12.80
CA ASN A 63 -2.56 -6.48 13.05
C ASN A 63 -2.14 -5.74 14.32
N ALA A 64 -1.76 -6.46 15.37
CA ALA A 64 -1.19 -5.87 16.58
C ALA A 64 0.16 -5.20 16.29
N TYR A 65 1.06 -5.87 15.57
CA TYR A 65 2.31 -5.25 15.12
C TYR A 65 2.04 -4.02 14.24
N TRP A 66 1.06 -4.10 13.34
CA TRP A 66 0.66 -2.96 12.51
C TRP A 66 0.22 -1.76 13.35
N PHE A 67 -0.72 -1.98 14.27
CA PHE A 67 -1.31 -0.96 15.12
C PHE A 67 -0.32 -0.36 16.11
N PHE A 68 0.57 -1.17 16.69
CA PHE A 68 1.50 -0.70 17.73
C PHE A 68 2.87 -0.26 17.19
N VAL A 69 3.31 -0.79 16.05
CA VAL A 69 4.68 -0.59 15.54
C VAL A 69 4.69 0.07 14.15
N SER A 70 3.75 -0.28 13.26
CA SER A 70 3.88 0.14 11.85
C SER A 70 3.42 1.55 11.52
N ASP A 71 2.62 2.21 12.37
CA ASP A 71 2.37 3.66 12.21
C ASP A 71 3.66 4.47 12.41
N VAL A 72 4.61 3.95 13.20
CA VAL A 72 5.90 4.61 13.47
C VAL A 72 6.93 4.33 12.36
N ASP A 73 6.92 3.11 11.78
CA ASP A 73 7.97 2.64 10.85
C ASP A 73 7.48 2.32 9.42
N GLY A 74 6.20 2.50 9.11
CA GLY A 74 5.57 1.94 7.90
C GLY A 74 6.12 2.45 6.58
N ALA A 75 6.50 3.73 6.50
CA ALA A 75 7.14 4.34 5.33
C ALA A 75 8.64 4.66 5.55
N ASN A 76 9.13 4.48 6.77
CA ASN A 76 10.51 4.80 7.17
C ASN A 76 11.41 3.56 7.32
N CYS A 77 10.83 2.35 7.25
CA CYS A 77 11.60 1.12 7.34
C CYS A 77 12.68 1.12 6.26
N PRO A 78 13.97 0.99 6.63
CA PRO A 78 15.06 1.07 5.68
C PRO A 78 15.24 -0.22 4.88
N PHE A 79 14.34 -1.21 5.00
CA PHE A 79 14.44 -2.51 4.35
C PHE A 79 13.22 -2.82 3.48
N GLN A 80 13.47 -3.49 2.37
CA GLN A 80 12.47 -4.07 1.48
C GLN A 80 12.65 -5.60 1.41
N PRO A 81 11.61 -6.40 1.71
CA PRO A 81 10.32 -5.99 2.27
C PRO A 81 10.47 -5.43 3.69
N SER A 82 9.47 -4.67 4.16
CA SER A 82 9.43 -4.18 5.55
C SER A 82 9.37 -5.33 6.57
N CYS A 83 9.69 -5.07 7.84
CA CYS A 83 9.69 -6.11 8.88
C CYS A 83 8.34 -6.84 9.02
N SER A 84 7.23 -6.12 8.94
CA SER A 84 5.88 -6.73 8.92
C SER A 84 5.61 -7.51 7.64
N GLY A 85 6.01 -6.96 6.48
CA GLY A 85 5.91 -7.65 5.20
C GLY A 85 6.70 -8.96 5.20
N PHE A 86 7.89 -8.96 5.79
CA PHE A 86 8.72 -10.14 5.97
C PHE A 86 8.05 -11.17 6.89
N LEU A 87 7.48 -10.76 8.02
CA LEU A 87 6.72 -11.66 8.90
C LEU A 87 5.58 -12.35 8.14
N VAL A 88 4.77 -11.60 7.40
CA VAL A 88 3.66 -12.16 6.61
C VAL A 88 4.18 -13.17 5.59
N GLN A 89 5.21 -12.79 4.82
CA GLN A 89 5.82 -13.67 3.82
C GLN A 89 6.41 -14.93 4.47
N SER A 90 7.01 -14.81 5.67
CA SER A 90 7.62 -15.93 6.38
C SER A 90 6.67 -16.98 6.82
N ILE A 91 5.52 -16.55 7.35
CA ILE A 91 4.51 -17.47 7.81
C ILE A 91 3.84 -18.15 6.61
N ARG A 92 3.64 -17.42 5.51
CA ARG A 92 3.09 -17.96 4.26
C ARG A 92 4.01 -18.97 3.59
N GLU A 93 5.33 -18.73 3.57
CA GLU A 93 6.29 -19.62 2.92
C GLU A 93 6.71 -20.81 3.78
N THR A 94 6.61 -20.70 5.11
CA THR A 94 7.03 -21.75 6.05
C THR A 94 5.86 -22.23 6.91
N ASN A 95 5.77 -21.77 8.15
CA ASN A 95 4.66 -21.97 9.09
C ASN A 95 4.75 -20.89 10.18
N PRO A 96 3.72 -20.73 11.04
CA PRO A 96 3.70 -19.66 12.04
C PRO A 96 4.92 -19.65 12.97
N VAL A 97 5.37 -20.82 13.44
CA VAL A 97 6.48 -20.91 14.39
C VAL A 97 7.80 -20.53 13.72
N GLN A 98 8.11 -21.12 12.57
CA GLN A 98 9.32 -20.82 11.82
C GLN A 98 9.32 -19.37 11.33
N GLY A 99 8.20 -18.87 10.81
CA GLY A 99 8.09 -17.50 10.35
C GLY A 99 8.32 -16.48 11.46
N ILE A 100 7.77 -16.72 12.66
CA ILE A 100 8.04 -15.87 13.83
C ILE A 100 9.53 -15.89 14.20
N LEU A 101 10.18 -17.06 14.20
CA LEU A 101 11.62 -17.17 14.50
C LEU A 101 12.47 -16.43 13.46
N MET A 102 12.17 -16.60 12.17
CA MET A 102 12.84 -15.89 11.07
C MET A 102 12.65 -14.38 11.20
N PHE A 103 11.44 -13.93 11.57
CA PHE A 103 11.16 -12.52 11.81
C PHE A 103 12.01 -11.97 12.95
N PHE A 104 12.07 -12.65 14.11
CA PHE A 104 12.87 -12.17 15.23
C PHE A 104 14.37 -12.16 14.93
N ASP A 105 14.88 -13.18 14.24
CA ASP A 105 16.26 -13.21 13.77
C ASP A 105 16.58 -11.99 12.89
N ARG A 106 15.75 -11.73 11.88
CA ARG A 106 15.93 -10.56 11.02
C ARG A 106 15.74 -9.26 11.79
N PHE A 107 14.70 -9.14 12.61
CA PHE A 107 14.39 -7.94 13.38
C PHE A 107 15.54 -7.53 14.30
N THR A 108 16.17 -8.50 14.97
CA THR A 108 17.33 -8.23 15.83
C THR A 108 18.55 -7.75 15.04
N ARG A 109 18.81 -8.28 13.84
CA ARG A 109 19.86 -7.76 12.95
C ARG A 109 19.53 -6.37 12.42
N ASP A 110 18.29 -6.16 12.00
CA ASP A 110 17.81 -4.90 11.44
C ASP A 110 17.81 -3.77 12.48
N THR A 111 17.74 -4.06 13.78
CA THR A 111 17.88 -3.02 14.84
C THR A 111 19.30 -2.45 14.96
N ASN A 112 20.32 -3.13 14.43
CA ASN A 112 21.68 -2.61 14.41
C ASN A 112 21.85 -1.59 13.26
N ILE A 113 21.98 -0.31 13.59
CA ILE A 113 22.16 0.80 12.63
C ILE A 113 23.56 0.90 12.03
N PHE A 114 24.56 0.27 12.63
CA PHE A 114 25.95 0.44 12.23
C PHE A 114 26.37 -0.56 11.15
N GLY A 115 27.03 -0.08 10.09
CA GLY A 115 27.64 -0.93 9.06
C GLY A 115 26.65 -1.63 8.10
N ARG A 116 25.37 -1.24 8.07
CA ARG A 116 24.35 -1.89 7.23
C ARG A 116 24.73 -1.91 5.74
N GLN A 117 25.33 -0.84 5.22
CA GLN A 117 25.76 -0.78 3.82
C GLN A 117 26.76 -1.89 3.42
N ASP A 118 27.53 -2.40 4.37
CA ASP A 118 28.56 -3.41 4.11
C ASP A 118 28.01 -4.84 4.18
N HIS A 119 26.80 -5.00 4.71
CA HIS A 119 26.17 -6.32 4.94
C HIS A 119 25.02 -6.58 3.97
N TYR A 120 24.31 -5.55 3.52
CA TYR A 120 23.09 -5.70 2.73
C TYR A 120 23.22 -5.13 1.32
N PRO A 121 22.66 -5.79 0.31
CA PRO A 121 22.42 -5.19 -1.00
C PRO A 121 21.36 -4.09 -0.89
N LYS A 122 21.30 -3.20 -1.88
CA LYS A 122 20.32 -2.10 -1.97
C LYS A 122 19.18 -2.48 -2.89
N PHE A 123 17.95 -2.29 -2.46
CA PHE A 123 16.78 -2.45 -3.31
C PHE A 123 16.61 -1.23 -4.21
N ASP A 124 16.62 -0.03 -3.62
CA ASP A 124 16.60 1.27 -4.30
C ASP A 124 17.58 2.23 -3.61
N SER A 125 17.48 3.55 -3.88
CA SER A 125 18.35 4.55 -3.25
C SER A 125 18.12 4.74 -1.74
N ARG A 126 17.01 4.22 -1.19
CA ARG A 126 16.54 4.44 0.18
C ARG A 126 16.47 3.16 1.01
N HIS A 127 16.29 2.01 0.37
CA HIS A 127 15.97 0.74 1.01
C HIS A 127 17.05 -0.31 0.75
N TYR A 128 17.43 -1.03 1.79
CA TYR A 128 18.20 -2.26 1.74
C TYR A 128 17.31 -3.44 1.33
N TYR A 129 17.89 -4.47 0.74
CA TYR A 129 17.17 -5.65 0.29
C TYR A 129 17.52 -6.86 1.14
N ASP A 130 16.52 -7.43 1.79
CA ASP A 130 16.66 -8.65 2.60
C ASP A 130 15.41 -9.55 2.44
N PRO A 131 15.33 -10.32 1.35
CA PRO A 131 14.16 -11.12 1.01
C PRO A 131 14.12 -12.41 1.80
N ILE A 132 12.94 -13.00 1.88
CA ILE A 132 12.77 -14.23 2.63
C ILE A 132 13.44 -15.47 2.03
N SER A 133 13.68 -15.43 0.71
CA SER A 133 14.32 -16.53 0.00
C SER A 133 15.68 -16.93 0.57
N LEU A 134 16.38 -16.01 1.25
CA LEU A 134 17.66 -16.28 1.92
C LEU A 134 17.54 -17.18 3.16
N TYR A 135 16.34 -17.33 3.72
CA TYR A 135 16.10 -17.97 5.01
C TYR A 135 15.35 -19.30 4.92
N THR A 136 14.75 -19.61 3.77
CA THR A 136 13.85 -20.78 3.59
C THR A 136 14.57 -22.13 3.55
N LEU A 137 15.89 -22.18 3.84
CA LEU A 137 16.76 -23.37 3.81
C LEU A 137 16.66 -24.19 2.50
N SER A 138 16.14 -23.58 1.44
CA SER A 138 15.92 -24.20 0.13
C SER A 138 17.00 -23.69 -0.81
N GLU A 139 17.98 -24.54 -1.12
CA GLU A 139 19.12 -24.17 -1.97
C GLU A 139 18.70 -23.62 -3.33
N THR A 140 17.58 -24.09 -3.88
CA THR A 140 17.04 -23.64 -5.17
C THR A 140 16.45 -22.23 -5.13
N LYS A 141 16.04 -21.76 -3.95
CA LYS A 141 15.47 -20.41 -3.74
C LYS A 141 16.52 -19.38 -3.36
N ILE A 142 17.62 -19.79 -2.72
CA ILE A 142 18.64 -18.88 -2.19
C ILE A 142 19.42 -18.25 -3.35
N LYS A 143 19.22 -16.94 -3.55
CA LYS A 143 19.99 -16.13 -4.49
C LYS A 143 20.85 -15.13 -3.71
N PHE A 144 22.12 -15.45 -3.55
CA PHE A 144 23.05 -14.55 -2.86
C PHE A 144 23.39 -13.34 -3.74
N ILE A 145 23.19 -12.15 -3.18
CA ILE A 145 23.56 -10.88 -3.81
C ILE A 145 24.57 -10.20 -2.88
N PRO A 146 25.77 -9.85 -3.37
CA PRO A 146 26.78 -9.22 -2.53
C PRO A 146 26.33 -7.81 -2.11
N ALA A 147 26.84 -7.38 -0.95
CA ALA A 147 26.57 -6.05 -0.42
C ALA A 147 26.93 -4.93 -1.41
N ASN A 148 26.30 -3.76 -1.25
CA ASN A 148 26.46 -2.59 -2.13
C ASN A 148 26.06 -2.80 -3.60
N ARG A 149 25.45 -3.93 -3.99
CA ARG A 149 24.80 -4.09 -5.30
C ARG A 149 23.36 -3.61 -5.26
N ILE A 150 22.91 -3.01 -6.35
CA ILE A 150 21.51 -2.61 -6.54
C ILE A 150 20.77 -3.78 -7.17
N VAL A 151 19.69 -4.25 -6.52
CA VAL A 151 18.90 -5.41 -6.94
C VAL A 151 17.87 -5.03 -8.01
N ASN A 152 17.30 -3.83 -7.92
CA ASN A 152 16.39 -3.31 -8.92
C ASN A 152 17.13 -2.38 -9.88
N LYS A 153 17.35 -2.87 -11.11
CA LYS A 153 17.77 -2.03 -12.23
C LYS A 153 16.83 -2.27 -13.40
N GLU A 154 15.56 -1.94 -13.20
CA GLU A 154 14.55 -1.66 -14.24
C GLU A 154 13.68 -0.49 -13.78
#